data_AF-A0ABD6W6J4-F1
#
_entry.id   AF-A0ABD6W6J4-F1
#
_cell.length_a   1.000
_cell.length_b   1.000
_cell.length_c   1.000
_cell.angle_alpha   90.00
_cell.angle_beta   90.00
_cell.angle_gamma   90.00
#
_symmetry.space_group_name_H-M   'P 1'
#
loop_
_entity.id
_entity.type
_entity.pdbx_description
1 polymer ?
#
loop_
_entity_poly.entity_id
_entity_poly.type
_entity_poly.pdbx_seq_one_letter_code
_entity_poly.pdbx_strand_id
1 'polypeptide(L)'
;MFQNSDGSIHGDDGVTKKGTEKGVDTGAGLVSIRTVDGKDEVWYKKSDGLYVYNASTGKTSEKPVENSADAIRIVSSPGSAGLVFQNSDGSIHGENGAVQPEAASGVETGAGLVAIRLVNGVYQVWYKKSPPCK
;
A
#
# COMPACT_ATOMS: atom_id res chain seq x y z
N MET A 1 2.68 2.45 15.60
CA MET A 1 2.82 1.26 14.73
C MET A 1 4.26 1.13 14.31
N PHE A 2 4.83 -0.07 14.40
CA PHE A 2 6.19 -0.37 13.95
C PHE A 2 6.29 -1.81 13.43
N GLN A 3 7.30 -2.08 12.62
CA GLN A 3 7.61 -3.42 12.13
C GLN A 3 8.94 -3.86 12.74
N ASN A 4 8.97 -5.07 13.30
CA ASN A 4 10.19 -5.70 13.78
C ASN A 4 10.95 -6.37 12.64
N SER A 5 12.23 -6.68 12.87
CA SER A 5 13.09 -7.35 11.88
C SER A 5 12.65 -8.77 11.52
N ASP A 6 11.79 -9.40 12.32
CA ASP A 6 11.16 -10.69 12.02
C ASP A 6 9.91 -10.57 11.13
N GLY A 7 9.58 -9.34 10.70
CA GLY A 7 8.42 -9.00 9.90
C GLY A 7 7.17 -8.67 10.72
N SER A 8 7.16 -8.95 12.03
CA SER A 8 5.95 -8.73 12.83
C SER A 8 5.57 -7.25 12.91
N ILE A 9 4.27 -6.94 12.77
CA ILE A 9 3.76 -5.57 12.90
C ILE A 9 3.08 -5.39 14.27
N HIS A 10 3.46 -4.33 14.97
CA HIS A 10 2.98 -4.00 16.31
C HIS A 10 2.34 -2.60 16.35
N GLY A 11 1.36 -2.44 17.23
CA GLY A 11 0.81 -1.12 17.56
C GLY A 11 1.77 -0.29 18.42
N ASP A 12 1.38 0.94 18.70
CA ASP A 12 2.00 1.77 19.74
C ASP A 12 1.86 1.16 21.15
N ASP A 13 0.81 0.37 21.37
CA ASP A 13 0.60 -0.50 22.53
C ASP A 13 1.59 -1.68 22.63
N GLY A 14 2.45 -1.88 21.63
CA GLY A 14 3.36 -3.03 21.56
C GLY A 14 2.69 -4.36 21.23
N VAL A 15 1.37 -4.39 20.99
CA VAL A 15 0.62 -5.61 20.67
C VAL A 15 0.72 -5.91 19.17
N THR A 16 1.10 -7.15 18.84
CA THR A 16 1.15 -7.67 17.47
C THR A 16 -0.22 -7.62 16.81
N LYS A 17 -0.30 -7.17 15.56
CA LYS A 17 -1.55 -7.13 14.80
C LYS A 17 -1.85 -8.50 14.19
N LYS A 18 -3.13 -8.85 14.18
CA LYS A 18 -3.57 -10.20 13.76
C LYS A 18 -3.21 -10.46 12.30
N GLY A 19 -2.65 -11.62 11.99
CA GLY A 19 -2.26 -11.99 10.63
C GLY A 19 -0.95 -11.37 10.14
N THR A 20 -0.29 -10.56 10.98
CA THR A 20 1.04 -9.99 10.73
C THR A 20 2.12 -10.62 11.61
N GLU A 21 1.86 -11.76 12.25
CA GLU A 21 2.80 -12.37 13.20
C GLU A 21 4.07 -12.87 12.50
N LYS A 22 3.96 -13.26 11.21
CA LYS A 22 5.05 -13.78 10.37
C LYS A 22 4.79 -13.51 8.88
N GLY A 23 5.86 -13.59 8.10
CA GLY A 23 5.80 -13.62 6.62
C GLY A 23 5.49 -12.28 5.97
N VAL A 24 5.43 -11.20 6.75
CA VAL A 24 5.37 -9.84 6.22
C VAL A 24 6.76 -9.46 5.72
N ASP A 25 6.82 -8.86 4.53
CA ASP A 25 8.03 -8.36 3.92
C ASP A 25 8.59 -7.17 4.72
N THR A 26 9.90 -7.16 4.95
CA THR A 26 10.62 -6.11 5.68
C THR A 26 11.29 -5.08 4.77
N GLY A 27 11.08 -5.19 3.45
CA GLY A 27 11.51 -4.22 2.46
C GLY A 27 10.89 -2.84 2.69
N ALA A 28 11.66 -1.81 2.33
CA ALA A 28 11.24 -0.43 2.49
C ALA A 28 9.98 -0.11 1.66
N GLY A 29 9.00 0.54 2.29
CA GLY A 29 7.77 0.97 1.60
C GLY A 29 6.73 -0.12 1.37
N LEU A 30 6.87 -1.28 2.01
CA LEU A 30 5.93 -2.41 1.91
C LEU A 30 4.95 -2.52 3.07
N VAL A 31 4.97 -1.55 3.98
CA VAL A 31 3.96 -1.35 5.03
C VAL A 31 3.50 0.10 4.97
N SER A 32 2.19 0.31 4.99
CA SER A 32 1.58 1.64 5.00
C SER A 32 0.30 1.64 5.84
N ILE A 33 -0.09 2.81 6.33
CA ILE A 33 -1.34 3.01 7.06
C ILE A 33 -2.18 4.02 6.30
N ARG A 34 -3.47 3.74 6.16
CA ARG A 34 -4.46 4.72 5.70
C ARG A 34 -5.60 4.81 6.69
N THR A 35 -6.38 5.89 6.62
CA THR A 35 -7.52 6.11 7.51
C THR A 35 -8.80 6.13 6.70
N VAL A 36 -9.69 5.18 6.95
CA VAL A 36 -11.01 5.05 6.30
C VAL A 36 -12.06 5.30 7.38
N ASP A 37 -12.91 6.30 7.19
CA ASP A 37 -13.98 6.67 8.14
C ASP A 37 -13.50 6.86 9.59
N GLY A 38 -12.31 7.48 9.75
CA GLY A 38 -11.69 7.71 11.07
C GLY A 38 -11.09 6.47 11.70
N LYS A 39 -10.88 5.40 10.92
CA LYS A 39 -10.35 4.12 11.38
C LYS A 39 -9.16 3.69 10.55
N ASP A 40 -8.14 3.17 11.23
CA ASP A 40 -6.91 2.80 10.55
C ASP A 40 -7.00 1.42 9.88
N GLU A 41 -6.45 1.37 8.67
CA GLU A 41 -6.15 0.16 7.96
C GLU A 41 -4.64 0.06 7.75
N VAL A 42 -4.08 -1.09 8.10
CA VAL A 42 -2.66 -1.40 7.95
C VAL A 42 -2.50 -2.28 6.73
N TRP A 43 -1.84 -1.76 5.72
CA TRP A 43 -1.54 -2.42 4.46
C TRP A 43 -0.12 -2.95 4.49
N TYR A 44 0.06 -4.20 4.10
CA TYR A 44 1.37 -4.84 4.17
C TYR A 44 1.55 -5.93 3.12
N LYS A 45 2.80 -6.16 2.69
CA LYS A 45 3.15 -7.19 1.71
C LYS A 45 3.50 -8.52 2.37
N LYS A 46 3.00 -9.61 1.81
CA LYS A 46 3.50 -10.99 1.97
C LYS A 46 4.00 -11.51 0.63
N SER A 47 4.57 -12.72 0.60
CA SER A 47 5.11 -13.31 -0.63
C SER A 47 4.11 -13.39 -1.79
N ASP A 48 2.82 -13.58 -1.50
CA ASP A 48 1.74 -13.77 -2.46
C ASP A 48 0.90 -12.52 -2.76
N GLY A 49 1.08 -11.43 -2.01
CA GLY A 49 0.43 -10.16 -2.29
C GLY A 49 0.23 -9.26 -1.08
N LEU A 50 -0.50 -8.17 -1.30
CA LEU A 50 -0.85 -7.21 -0.27
C LEU A 50 -2.06 -7.68 0.54
N TYR A 51 -1.96 -7.53 1.86
CA TYR A 51 -3.04 -7.79 2.81
C TYR A 51 -3.39 -6.51 3.55
N VAL A 52 -4.61 -6.47 4.09
CA VAL A 52 -5.09 -5.36 4.92
C VAL A 52 -5.56 -5.86 6.27
N TYR A 53 -5.01 -5.30 7.33
CA TYR A 53 -5.54 -5.42 8.69
C TYR A 53 -6.42 -4.20 8.99
N ASN A 54 -7.69 -4.44 9.34
CA ASN A 54 -8.66 -3.42 9.69
C ASN A 54 -8.74 -3.27 11.21
N ALA A 55 -8.28 -2.14 11.74
CA ALA A 55 -8.20 -1.90 13.19
C ALA A 55 -9.57 -1.84 13.87
N SER A 56 -10.64 -1.48 13.16
CA SER A 56 -12.00 -1.45 13.71
C SER A 56 -12.53 -2.83 14.05
N THR A 57 -12.15 -3.83 13.26
CA THR A 57 -12.64 -5.20 13.39
C THR A 57 -11.62 -6.14 14.01
N GLY A 58 -10.34 -5.73 14.07
CA GLY A 58 -9.23 -6.58 14.49
C GLY A 58 -8.97 -7.76 13.54
N LYS A 59 -9.40 -7.64 12.29
CA LYS A 59 -9.30 -8.72 11.28
C LYS A 59 -8.42 -8.31 10.12
N THR A 60 -7.82 -9.33 9.53
CA THR A 60 -7.04 -9.24 8.29
C THR A 60 -7.84 -9.84 7.14
N SER A 61 -7.65 -9.31 5.93
CA SER A 61 -8.23 -9.88 4.71
C SER A 61 -7.88 -11.36 4.56
N GLU A 62 -8.85 -12.16 4.12
CA GLU A 62 -8.64 -13.61 3.95
C GLU A 62 -7.78 -13.94 2.72
N LYS A 63 -7.80 -13.05 1.72
CA LYS A 63 -7.07 -13.17 0.46
C LYS A 63 -6.22 -11.92 0.22
N PRO A 64 -5.13 -12.04 -0.57
CA PRO A 64 -4.40 -10.87 -1.02
C PRO A 64 -5.27 -10.02 -1.95
N VAL A 65 -4.95 -8.73 -2.00
CA VAL A 65 -5.52 -7.79 -2.96
C VAL A 65 -5.15 -8.25 -4.37
N GLU A 66 -6.09 -8.13 -5.31
CA GLU A 66 -5.85 -8.53 -6.70
C GLU A 66 -4.66 -7.78 -7.31
N ASN A 67 -3.93 -8.45 -8.21
CA ASN A 67 -2.79 -7.89 -8.95
C ASN A 67 -1.67 -7.28 -8.08
N SER A 68 -1.51 -7.74 -6.83
CA SER A 68 -0.57 -7.15 -5.88
C SER A 68 0.63 -8.04 -5.52
N ALA A 69 0.75 -9.20 -6.17
CA ALA A 69 1.85 -10.15 -5.92
C ALA A 69 3.23 -9.52 -6.17
N ASP A 70 3.33 -8.65 -7.17
CA ASP A 70 4.57 -7.96 -7.57
C ASP A 70 4.71 -6.56 -6.98
N ALA A 71 3.88 -6.19 -5.98
CA ALA A 71 3.91 -4.88 -5.37
C ALA A 71 5.27 -4.63 -4.70
N ILE A 72 5.93 -3.55 -5.11
CA ILE A 72 7.22 -3.09 -4.58
C ILE A 72 7.09 -1.84 -3.69
N ARG A 73 5.91 -1.21 -3.66
CA ARG A 73 5.64 -0.05 -2.81
C ARG A 73 4.15 0.13 -2.58
N ILE A 74 3.80 0.58 -1.38
CA ILE A 74 2.47 1.07 -1.00
C ILE A 74 2.60 2.56 -0.69
N VAL A 75 1.71 3.38 -1.24
CA VAL A 75 1.68 4.83 -1.03
C VAL A 75 0.28 5.23 -0.59
N SER A 76 0.17 5.84 0.59
CA SER A 76 -1.09 6.35 1.15
C SER A 76 -1.09 7.87 1.22
N SER A 77 -2.28 8.45 1.17
CA SER A 77 -2.49 9.87 1.42
C SER A 77 -2.71 10.06 2.93
N PRO A 78 -1.84 10.78 3.65
CA PRO A 78 -1.89 10.89 5.11
C PRO A 78 -3.27 11.32 5.62
N GLY A 79 -3.78 10.62 6.64
CA GLY A 79 -5.05 10.94 7.30
C GLY A 79 -6.29 10.77 6.42
N SER A 80 -6.21 10.02 5.32
CA SER A 80 -7.30 9.81 4.37
C SER A 80 -7.33 8.37 3.84
N ALA A 81 -8.38 8.02 3.10
CA ALA A 81 -8.58 6.68 2.55
C ALA A 81 -7.75 6.41 1.27
N GLY A 82 -7.12 7.44 0.71
CA GLY A 82 -6.38 7.34 -0.56
C GLY A 82 -5.18 6.41 -0.42
N LEU A 83 -5.11 5.41 -1.29
CA LEU A 83 -4.00 4.46 -1.35
C LEU A 83 -3.80 3.97 -2.77
N VAL A 84 -2.55 3.83 -3.16
CA VAL A 84 -2.13 3.09 -4.36
C VAL A 84 -0.97 2.17 -4.01
N PHE A 85 -0.74 1.17 -4.85
CA PHE A 85 0.49 0.41 -4.84
C PHE A 85 1.11 0.37 -6.23
N GLN A 86 2.43 0.22 -6.27
CA GLN A 86 3.19 0.10 -7.51
C GLN A 86 3.77 -1.30 -7.62
N ASN A 87 3.56 -1.95 -8.77
CA ASN A 87 4.18 -3.22 -9.11
C ASN A 87 5.57 -3.02 -9.72
N SER A 88 6.37 -4.09 -9.72
CA SER A 88 7.74 -4.09 -10.25
C SER A 88 7.84 -3.78 -11.75
N ASP A 89 6.76 -3.99 -12.51
CA ASP A 89 6.61 -3.60 -13.92
C ASP A 89 6.34 -2.10 -14.13
N GLY A 90 6.22 -1.35 -13.03
CA GLY A 90 5.94 0.08 -12.98
C GLY A 90 4.45 0.41 -12.86
N SER A 91 3.54 -0.52 -13.11
CA SER A 91 2.10 -0.24 -13.06
C SER A 91 1.64 0.25 -11.68
N ILE A 92 0.73 1.23 -11.66
CA ILE A 92 0.12 1.74 -10.42
C ILE A 92 -1.32 1.23 -10.33
N HIS A 93 -1.67 0.68 -9.17
CA HIS A 93 -2.98 0.12 -8.88
C HIS A 93 -3.63 0.82 -7.69
N GLY A 94 -4.96 0.91 -7.70
CA GLY A 94 -5.77 1.33 -6.55
C GLY A 94 -5.92 0.24 -5.49
N GLU A 95 -6.60 0.55 -4.40
CA GLU A 95 -6.81 -0.34 -3.26
C GLU A 95 -7.56 -1.63 -3.59
N ASN A 96 -8.35 -1.65 -4.66
CA ASN A 96 -9.07 -2.85 -5.13
C ASN A 96 -8.24 -3.70 -6.12
N GLY A 97 -6.99 -3.32 -6.39
CA GLY A 97 -6.14 -4.01 -7.37
C GLY A 97 -6.38 -3.62 -8.83
N ALA A 98 -7.30 -2.69 -9.10
CA ALA A 98 -7.52 -2.18 -10.44
C ALA A 98 -6.37 -1.24 -10.85
N VAL A 99 -5.89 -1.40 -12.08
CA VAL A 99 -4.85 -0.55 -12.65
C VAL A 99 -5.37 0.86 -12.89
N GLN A 100 -4.55 1.86 -12.58
CA GLN A 100 -4.82 3.26 -12.93
C GLN A 100 -4.55 3.44 -14.44
N PRO A 101 -5.54 3.81 -15.27
CA PRO A 101 -5.44 3.73 -16.73
C PRO A 101 -4.20 4.41 -17.34
N GLU A 102 -3.84 5.60 -16.86
CA GLU A 102 -2.69 6.37 -17.38
C GLU A 102 -1.33 5.88 -16.84
N ALA A 103 -1.35 5.04 -15.80
CA ALA A 103 -0.20 4.50 -15.11
C ALA A 103 -0.09 2.98 -15.26
N ALA A 104 -0.67 2.41 -16.32
CA ALA A 104 -0.58 0.98 -16.62
C ALA A 104 0.82 0.53 -17.07
N SER A 105 1.68 1.45 -17.54
CA SER A 105 3.04 1.16 -17.97
C SER A 105 3.91 2.41 -18.02
N GLY A 106 5.23 2.21 -18.09
CA GLY A 106 6.21 3.29 -18.31
C GLY A 106 6.46 4.20 -17.10
N VAL A 107 5.89 3.89 -15.94
CA VAL A 107 6.18 4.62 -14.70
C VAL A 107 7.49 4.12 -14.11
N GLU A 108 8.35 5.04 -13.70
CA GLU A 108 9.61 4.71 -13.04
C GLU A 108 9.39 4.15 -11.63
N THR A 109 10.18 3.15 -11.24
CA THR A 109 10.05 2.42 -9.96
C THR A 109 10.98 2.94 -8.85
N GLY A 110 11.77 3.98 -9.15
CA GLY A 110 12.68 4.63 -8.19
C GLY A 110 11.97 5.12 -6.92
N ALA A 111 12.73 5.22 -5.82
CA ALA A 111 12.22 5.72 -4.55
C ALA A 111 11.68 7.15 -4.66
N GLY A 112 10.52 7.41 -4.03
CA GLY A 112 9.92 8.75 -3.99
C GLY A 112 9.33 9.26 -5.31
N LEU A 113 9.16 8.40 -6.32
CA LEU A 113 8.63 8.77 -7.63
C LEU A 113 7.12 8.61 -7.78
N VAL A 114 6.41 8.18 -6.72
CA VAL A 114 4.95 8.06 -6.69
C VAL A 114 4.43 8.76 -5.43
N ALA A 115 3.41 9.60 -5.59
CA ALA A 115 2.75 10.31 -4.51
C ALA A 115 1.24 10.34 -4.74
N ILE A 116 0.48 10.44 -3.66
CA ILE A 116 -0.98 10.55 -3.70
C ILE A 116 -1.45 11.59 -2.69
N ARG A 117 -2.49 12.36 -3.04
CA ARG A 117 -3.09 13.37 -2.16
C ARG A 117 -4.55 13.59 -2.52
N LEU A 118 -5.38 13.87 -1.52
CA LEU A 118 -6.73 14.36 -1.72
C LEU A 118 -6.72 15.83 -2.17
N VAL A 119 -7.28 16.12 -3.34
CA VAL A 119 -7.43 17.47 -3.91
C VAL A 119 -8.88 17.64 -4.34
N ASN A 120 -9.58 18.61 -3.74
CA ASN A 120 -10.98 18.91 -4.05
C ASN A 120 -11.91 17.67 -4.03
N GLY A 121 -11.70 16.77 -3.06
CA GLY A 121 -12.50 15.54 -2.92
C GLY A 121 -12.07 14.37 -3.82
N VAL A 122 -11.03 14.54 -4.64
CA VAL A 122 -10.51 13.50 -5.55
C VAL A 122 -9.07 13.16 -5.18
N TYR A 123 -8.74 11.87 -5.12
CA TYR A 123 -7.36 11.44 -4.96
C TYR A 123 -6.61 11.62 -6.29
N GLN A 124 -5.60 12.48 -6.27
CA GLN A 124 -4.69 12.67 -7.39
C GLN A 124 -3.42 11.87 -7.13
N VAL A 125 -2.93 11.20 -8.16
CA VAL A 125 -1.69 10.40 -8.13
C VAL A 125 -0.68 11.08 -9.04
N TRP A 126 0.48 11.42 -8.49
CA TRP A 126 1.61 11.95 -9.25
C TRP A 126 2.67 10.88 -9.36
N TYR A 127 3.24 10.76 -10.55
CA TYR A 127 4.25 9.78 -10.84
C TYR A 127 5.20 10.25 -11.94
N LYS A 128 6.42 9.72 -11.94
CA LYS A 128 7.38 9.97 -13.01
C LYS A 128 7.27 8.90 -14.09
N LYS A 129 7.12 9.31 -15.35
CA LYS A 129 6.97 8.42 -16.51
C LYS A 129 8.12 8.60 -17.51
N SER A 130 8.59 7.49 -18.07
CA SER A 130 9.57 7.46 -19.16
C SER A 130 9.10 6.49 -20.27
N PRO A 131 8.77 6.98 -21.48
CA PRO A 131 8.83 8.37 -21.91
C PRO A 131 7.78 9.27 -21.22
N PRO A 132 7.94 10.61 -21.25
CA PRO A 132 6.95 11.54 -20.71
C PRO A 132 5.57 11.34 -21.32
N CYS A 133 4.52 11.69 -20.56
CA CYS A 133 3.15 11.73 -21.08
C CYS A 133 3.07 12.70 -22.28
N LYS A 134 2.25 12.35 -23.27
CA LYS A 134 1.98 13.22 -24.43
C LYS A 134 0.91 14.24 -24.11
#